data_AF-A0A2W1EP65-F1
#
_entry.id   AF-A0A2W1EP65-F1
#
_cell.length_a   1.000
_cell.length_b   1.000
_cell.length_c   1.000
_cell.angle_alpha   90.00
_cell.angle_beta   90.00
_cell.angle_gamma   90.00
#
_symmetry.space_group_name_H-M   'P 1'
#
loop_
_entity.id
_entity.type
_entity.pdbx_description
1 polymer ?
#
loop_
_entity_poly.entity_id
_entity_poly.type
_entity_poly.pdbx_seq_one_letter_code
_entity_poly.pdbx_strand_id
1 'polypeptide(L)'
;MHIVSGGISWLDDIQQFYRERSAIEKEYAAKLSALAKKYYEKKAKKQTSLSVGDTPTVTPGSLECASLTTWGVQLNTLESRATEHDQFAGALITQLADPLKVLGTRTEELRKLHGDYAAKLEKERDHQYSELRKQKGKYDSVCQEVESRRKKVDGAFDHGKGKARNAFEQQQVEMRNVKVCYMPTCTLRC
;
A
#
# COMPACT_ATOMS: atom_id res chain seq x y z
N MET A 1 -5.47 -1.99 -11.14
CA MET A 1 -5.33 -1.26 -9.86
C MET A 1 -6.32 -1.75 -8.79
N HIS A 2 -7.57 -2.06 -9.13
CA HIS A 2 -8.58 -2.58 -8.18
C HIS A 2 -8.16 -3.81 -7.35
N ILE A 3 -7.47 -4.78 -7.95
CA ILE A 3 -6.97 -5.97 -7.23
C ILE A 3 -6.01 -5.59 -6.09
N VAL A 4 -5.15 -4.59 -6.32
CA VAL A 4 -4.18 -4.11 -5.33
C VAL A 4 -4.88 -3.38 -4.19
N SER A 5 -5.86 -2.53 -4.51
CA SER A 5 -6.69 -1.86 -3.50
C SER A 5 -7.48 -2.87 -2.65
N GLY A 6 -8.02 -3.93 -3.25
CA GLY A 6 -8.67 -5.01 -2.52
C GLY A 6 -7.71 -5.74 -1.57
N GLY A 7 -6.48 -6.03 -2.02
CA GLY A 7 -5.44 -6.63 -1.19
C GLY A 7 -5.04 -5.75 0.01
N ILE A 8 -4.96 -4.43 -0.18
CA ILE A 8 -4.66 -3.48 0.92
C ILE A 8 -5.80 -3.46 1.95
N SER A 9 -7.06 -3.42 1.51
CA SER A 9 -8.23 -3.50 2.41
C SER A 9 -8.22 -4.81 3.20
N TRP A 10 -7.88 -5.92 2.54
CA TRP A 10 -7.79 -7.22 3.21
C TRP A 10 -6.68 -7.27 4.27
N LEU A 11 -5.54 -6.62 4.03
CA LEU A 11 -4.49 -6.48 5.06
C LEU A 11 -4.99 -5.68 6.27
N ASP A 12 -5.85 -4.68 6.06
CA ASP A 12 -6.47 -3.91 7.13
C ASP A 12 -7.44 -4.77 7.97
N ASP A 13 -8.27 -5.57 7.30
CA ASP A 13 -9.17 -6.51 7.99
C ASP A 13 -8.38 -7.52 8.85
N ILE A 14 -7.29 -8.08 8.32
CA ILE A 14 -6.45 -9.03 9.07
C ILE A 14 -5.77 -8.35 10.28
N GLN A 15 -5.19 -7.16 10.12
CA GLN A 15 -4.53 -6.50 11.25
C GLN A 15 -5.56 -6.14 12.33
N GLN A 16 -6.76 -5.72 11.94
CA GLN A 16 -7.84 -5.39 12.86
C GLN A 16 -8.31 -6.63 13.64
N PHE A 17 -8.44 -7.78 12.97
CA PHE A 17 -8.71 -9.06 13.64
C PHE A 17 -7.71 -9.37 14.75
N TYR A 18 -6.40 -9.19 14.51
CA TYR A 18 -5.38 -9.43 15.53
C TYR A 18 -5.43 -8.43 16.69
N ARG A 19 -5.85 -7.18 16.45
CA ARG A 19 -6.07 -6.20 17.52
C ARG A 19 -7.25 -6.58 18.40
N GLU A 20 -8.36 -6.99 17.79
CA GLU A 20 -9.54 -7.48 18.52
C GLU A 20 -9.21 -8.74 19.32
N ARG A 21 -8.51 -9.69 18.72
CA ARG A 21 -8.02 -10.87 19.43
C ARG A 21 -7.11 -10.51 20.60
N SER A 22 -6.17 -9.59 20.41
CA SER A 22 -5.29 -9.10 21.50
C SER A 22 -6.10 -8.51 22.66
N ALA A 23 -7.14 -7.73 22.37
CA ALA A 23 -8.01 -7.16 23.41
C ALA A 23 -8.72 -8.25 24.23
N ILE A 24 -9.25 -9.28 23.56
CA ILE A 24 -9.89 -10.43 24.21
C ILE A 24 -8.90 -11.18 25.11
N GLU A 25 -7.69 -11.43 24.63
CA GLU A 25 -6.64 -12.11 25.40
C GLU A 25 -6.23 -11.29 26.64
N LYS A 26 -6.11 -9.96 26.53
CA LYS A 26 -5.85 -9.08 27.68
C LYS A 26 -6.96 -9.10 28.72
N GLU A 27 -8.22 -9.08 28.26
CA GLU A 27 -9.37 -9.16 29.16
C GLU A 27 -9.39 -10.51 29.90
N TYR A 28 -9.08 -11.60 29.21
CA TYR A 28 -9.00 -12.92 29.80
C TYR A 28 -7.87 -13.01 30.83
N ALA A 29 -6.66 -12.57 30.48
CA ALA A 29 -5.52 -12.48 31.40
C ALA A 29 -5.88 -11.68 32.66
N ALA A 30 -6.50 -10.50 32.51
CA ALA A 30 -6.91 -9.67 33.65
C ALA A 30 -7.92 -10.39 34.56
N LYS A 31 -8.90 -11.09 33.98
CA LYS A 31 -9.88 -11.90 34.75
C LYS A 31 -9.21 -13.04 35.52
N LEU A 32 -8.25 -13.74 34.92
CA LEU A 32 -7.49 -14.79 35.58
C LEU A 32 -6.64 -14.25 36.73
N SER A 33 -5.91 -13.15 36.52
CA SER A 33 -5.10 -12.50 37.57
C SER A 33 -5.95 -12.02 38.73
N ALA A 34 -7.10 -11.39 38.46
CA ALA A 34 -8.04 -10.96 39.50
C ALA A 34 -8.61 -12.15 40.28
N LEU A 35 -8.90 -13.26 39.61
CA LEU A 35 -9.36 -14.49 40.23
C LEU A 35 -8.29 -15.10 41.15
N ALA A 36 -7.06 -15.24 40.66
CA ALA A 36 -5.93 -15.75 41.45
C ALA A 36 -5.71 -14.89 42.70
N LYS A 37 -5.64 -13.57 42.56
CA LYS A 37 -5.48 -12.63 43.67
C LYS A 37 -6.58 -12.77 44.73
N LYS A 38 -7.84 -12.81 44.30
CA LYS A 38 -8.99 -12.99 45.21
C LYS A 38 -8.89 -14.26 46.05
N TYR A 39 -8.41 -15.36 45.47
CA TYR A 39 -8.28 -16.63 46.19
C TYR A 39 -6.97 -16.76 46.97
N TYR A 40 -5.92 -16.03 46.60
CA TYR A 40 -4.75 -15.84 47.45
C TYR A 40 -5.09 -15.16 48.77
N GLU A 41 -5.83 -14.05 48.72
CA GLU A 41 -6.28 -13.34 49.92
C GLU A 41 -7.16 -14.22 50.81
N LYS A 42 -8.02 -15.06 50.21
CA LYS A 42 -8.83 -16.03 50.95
C LYS A 42 -7.98 -17.17 51.56
N LYS A 43 -6.98 -17.69 50.84
CA LYS A 43 -6.04 -18.69 51.36
C LYS A 43 -5.31 -18.13 52.58
N ALA A 44 -4.74 -16.94 52.46
CA ALA A 44 -3.99 -16.28 53.54
C ALA A 44 -4.82 -16.11 54.81
N LYS A 45 -6.11 -15.71 54.70
CA LYS A 45 -7.03 -15.59 55.85
C LYS A 45 -7.33 -16.91 56.54
N LYS A 46 -7.32 -18.04 55.81
CA LYS A 46 -7.60 -19.37 56.36
C LYS A 46 -6.35 -20.13 56.80
N GLN A 47 -5.17 -19.63 56.45
CA GLN A 47 -3.90 -20.31 56.65
C GLN A 47 -3.70 -20.68 58.13
N THR A 48 -3.89 -19.74 59.05
CA THR A 48 -3.68 -20.00 60.49
C THR A 48 -4.66 -21.04 61.07
N SER A 49 -5.96 -20.88 60.83
CA SER A 49 -6.99 -21.80 61.36
C SER A 49 -6.82 -23.23 60.80
N LEU A 50 -6.51 -23.37 59.51
CA LEU A 50 -6.32 -24.68 58.87
C LEU A 50 -4.96 -25.33 59.18
N SER A 51 -4.00 -24.57 59.73
CA SER A 51 -2.65 -25.04 60.05
C SER A 51 -2.47 -25.49 61.49
N VAL A 52 -3.05 -24.77 62.46
CA VAL A 52 -2.84 -25.03 63.89
C VAL A 52 -4.14 -25.25 64.68
N GLY A 53 -5.30 -25.20 64.01
CA GLY A 53 -6.62 -25.25 64.64
C GLY A 53 -6.98 -23.95 65.38
N ASP A 54 -8.22 -23.87 65.89
CA ASP A 54 -8.73 -22.65 66.56
C ASP A 54 -8.17 -22.46 67.98
N THR A 55 -7.53 -23.49 68.56
CA THR A 55 -6.79 -23.46 69.82
C THR A 55 -5.36 -23.99 69.60
N PRO A 56 -4.40 -23.13 69.25
CA PRO A 56 -3.05 -23.56 68.94
C PRO A 56 -2.32 -24.03 70.20
N THR A 57 -1.96 -25.32 70.24
CA THR A 57 -1.13 -25.93 71.31
C THR A 57 0.37 -25.93 70.97
N VAL A 58 0.73 -25.51 69.76
CA VAL A 58 2.11 -25.45 69.26
C VAL A 58 2.35 -24.09 68.61
N THR A 59 3.53 -23.50 68.82
CA THR A 59 3.90 -22.19 68.27
C THR A 59 3.79 -22.22 66.74
N PRO A 60 3.19 -21.21 66.08
CA PRO A 60 2.96 -21.18 64.62
C PRO A 60 4.28 -20.95 63.85
N GLY A 61 5.20 -21.90 63.89
CA GLY A 61 6.44 -21.89 63.14
C GLY A 61 6.41 -23.02 62.10
N SER A 62 5.94 -22.71 60.89
CA SER A 62 6.16 -23.51 59.66
C SER A 62 5.20 -24.66 59.29
N LEU A 63 4.07 -24.87 59.95
CA LEU A 63 3.10 -25.89 59.51
C LEU A 63 2.08 -25.31 58.53
N GLU A 64 2.40 -25.14 57.23
CA GLU A 64 1.33 -25.16 56.21
C GLU A 64 0.94 -26.62 55.96
N CYS A 65 -0.34 -26.95 56.04
CA CYS A 65 -0.77 -28.30 55.68
C CYS A 65 -0.59 -28.54 54.16
N ALA A 66 -0.29 -29.79 53.76
CA ALA A 66 0.00 -30.14 52.37
C ALA A 66 -1.10 -29.70 51.38
N SER A 67 -2.36 -29.66 51.84
CA SER A 67 -3.50 -29.17 51.06
C SER A 67 -3.41 -27.67 50.76
N LEU A 68 -2.99 -26.85 51.74
CA LEU A 68 -2.78 -25.41 51.52
C LEU A 68 -1.61 -25.17 50.57
N THR A 69 -0.51 -25.90 50.72
CA THR A 69 0.64 -25.80 49.81
C THR A 69 0.24 -26.17 48.38
N THR A 70 -0.47 -27.29 48.20
CA THR A 70 -0.98 -27.73 46.89
C THR A 70 -1.91 -26.71 46.27
N TRP A 71 -2.81 -26.11 47.07
CA TRP A 71 -3.69 -25.04 46.60
C TRP A 71 -2.90 -23.80 46.15
N GLY A 72 -1.82 -23.44 46.87
CA GLY A 72 -0.91 -22.38 46.46
C GLY A 72 -0.27 -22.66 45.09
N VAL A 73 0.14 -23.91 44.82
CA VAL A 73 0.66 -24.30 43.49
C VAL A 73 -0.39 -24.10 42.39
N GLN A 74 -1.65 -24.44 42.65
CA GLN A 74 -2.73 -24.22 41.67
C GLN A 74 -2.96 -22.73 41.38
N LEU A 75 -2.94 -21.88 42.41
CA LEU A 75 -3.06 -20.43 42.25
C LEU A 75 -1.87 -19.83 41.49
N ASN A 76 -0.64 -20.26 41.78
CA ASN A 76 0.57 -19.86 41.05
C ASN A 76 0.49 -20.26 39.57
N THR A 77 0.00 -21.48 39.30
CA THR A 77 -0.18 -21.96 37.92
C THR A 77 -1.18 -21.10 37.17
N LEU A 78 -2.26 -20.66 37.81
CA LEU A 78 -3.26 -19.77 37.22
C LEU A 78 -2.68 -18.38 36.91
N GLU A 79 -1.87 -17.84 37.81
CA GLU A 79 -1.18 -16.55 37.61
C GLU A 79 -0.14 -16.61 36.49
N SER A 80 0.61 -17.72 36.38
CA SER A 80 1.51 -17.98 35.25
C SER A 80 0.75 -17.96 33.93
N ARG A 81 -0.38 -18.67 33.85
CA ARG A 81 -1.23 -18.66 32.65
C ARG A 81 -1.74 -17.27 32.30
N ALA A 82 -2.18 -16.50 33.31
CA ALA A 82 -2.60 -15.12 33.09
C ALA A 82 -1.48 -14.28 32.47
N THR A 83 -0.25 -14.44 32.96
CA THR A 83 0.95 -13.77 32.42
C THR A 83 1.26 -14.21 30.99
N GLU A 84 1.18 -15.51 30.68
CA GLU A 84 1.36 -16.04 29.33
C GLU A 84 0.33 -15.45 28.35
N HIS A 85 -0.94 -15.34 28.74
CA HIS A 85 -1.98 -14.72 27.92
C HIS A 85 -1.73 -13.23 27.68
N ASP A 86 -1.27 -12.47 28.68
CA ASP A 86 -0.94 -11.05 28.52
C ASP A 86 0.26 -10.85 27.56
N GLN A 87 1.31 -11.66 27.70
CA GLN A 87 2.45 -11.67 26.78
C GLN A 87 2.03 -12.04 25.36
N PHE A 88 1.20 -13.07 25.22
CA PHE A 88 0.66 -13.48 23.92
C PHE A 88 -0.15 -12.37 23.28
N ALA A 89 -1.00 -11.68 24.05
CA ALA A 89 -1.75 -10.53 23.56
C ALA A 89 -0.83 -9.40 23.04
N GLY A 90 0.28 -9.13 23.74
CA GLY A 90 1.31 -8.20 23.30
C GLY A 90 2.01 -8.64 22.01
N ALA A 91 2.30 -9.94 21.87
CA ALA A 91 2.92 -10.51 20.68
C ALA A 91 2.00 -10.42 19.45
N LEU A 92 0.68 -10.62 19.61
CA LEU A 92 -0.30 -10.44 18.52
C LEU A 92 -0.25 -9.02 17.94
N ILE A 93 0.03 -8.00 18.76
CA ILE A 93 0.18 -6.62 18.27
C ILE A 93 1.54 -6.43 17.59
N THR A 94 2.62 -6.68 18.33
CA THR A 94 3.97 -6.31 17.90
C THR A 94 4.52 -7.17 16.77
N GLN A 95 4.11 -8.44 16.68
CA GLN A 95 4.61 -9.39 15.68
C GLN A 95 3.65 -9.58 14.51
N LEU A 96 2.37 -9.21 14.63
CA LEU A 96 1.37 -9.42 13.57
C LEU A 96 0.67 -8.12 13.17
N ALA A 97 -0.11 -7.49 14.06
CA ALA A 97 -0.95 -6.34 13.68
C ALA A 97 -0.13 -5.14 13.19
N ASP A 98 0.96 -4.77 13.87
CA ASP A 98 1.79 -3.63 13.50
C ASP A 98 2.56 -3.87 12.19
N PRO A 99 3.25 -5.02 11.99
CA PRO A 99 3.87 -5.35 10.70
C PRO A 99 2.89 -5.35 9.53
N LEU A 100 1.69 -5.89 9.71
CA LEU A 100 0.64 -5.90 8.67
C LEU A 100 0.19 -4.48 8.30
N LYS A 101 0.01 -3.59 9.29
CA LYS A 101 -0.30 -2.17 9.07
C LYS A 101 0.81 -1.47 8.27
N VAL A 102 2.07 -1.72 8.61
CA VAL A 102 3.22 -1.15 7.89
C VAL A 102 3.23 -1.65 6.44
N LEU A 103 3.00 -2.94 6.22
CA LEU A 103 2.93 -3.53 4.89
C LEU A 103 1.79 -2.93 4.06
N GLY A 104 0.61 -2.76 4.66
CA GLY A 104 -0.55 -2.13 4.01
C GLY A 104 -0.24 -0.70 3.56
N THR A 105 0.38 0.10 4.45
CA THR A 105 0.79 1.48 4.16
C THR A 105 1.80 1.54 3.00
N ARG A 106 2.86 0.73 3.06
CA ARG A 106 3.88 0.68 2.01
C ARG A 106 3.30 0.25 0.67
N THR A 107 2.36 -0.69 0.68
CA THR A 107 1.71 -1.18 -0.54
C THR A 107 0.81 -0.10 -1.15
N GLU A 108 0.12 0.69 -0.33
CA GLU A 108 -0.67 1.83 -0.80
C GLU A 108 0.20 2.93 -1.43
N GLU A 109 1.35 3.24 -0.84
CA GLU A 109 2.32 4.18 -1.42
C GLU A 109 2.83 3.70 -2.79
N LEU A 110 3.21 2.43 -2.90
CA LEU A 110 3.63 1.82 -4.16
C LEU A 110 2.51 1.87 -5.21
N ARG A 111 1.27 1.58 -4.81
CA ARG A 111 0.11 1.64 -5.70
C ARG A 111 -0.08 3.04 -6.28
N LYS A 112 0.07 4.09 -5.47
CA LYS A 112 0.01 5.49 -5.92
C LYS A 112 1.13 5.80 -6.90
N LEU A 113 2.38 5.45 -6.57
CA LEU A 113 3.53 5.69 -7.44
C LEU A 113 3.37 5.02 -8.82
N HIS A 114 2.86 3.77 -8.85
CA HIS A 114 2.56 3.09 -10.10
C HIS A 114 1.45 3.80 -10.89
N GLY A 115 0.42 4.32 -10.21
CA GLY A 115 -0.63 5.10 -10.85
C GLY A 115 -0.13 6.40 -11.47
N ASP A 116 0.66 7.16 -10.72
CA ASP A 116 1.25 8.42 -11.18
C ASP A 116 2.19 8.20 -12.37
N TYR A 117 2.99 7.13 -12.32
CA TYR A 117 3.89 6.78 -13.41
C TYR A 117 3.13 6.34 -14.67
N ALA A 118 2.06 5.54 -14.53
CA ALA A 118 1.21 5.16 -15.65
C ALA A 118 0.55 6.39 -16.29
N ALA A 119 0.00 7.30 -15.49
CA ALA A 119 -0.60 8.55 -15.98
C ALA A 119 0.42 9.44 -16.70
N LYS A 120 1.67 9.50 -16.21
CA LYS A 120 2.77 10.19 -16.88
C LYS A 120 3.05 9.59 -18.26
N LEU A 121 3.12 8.26 -18.37
CA LEU A 121 3.36 7.58 -19.64
C LEU A 121 2.22 7.81 -20.64
N GLU A 122 0.97 7.78 -20.19
CA GLU A 122 -0.19 8.09 -21.02
C GLU A 122 -0.13 9.52 -21.55
N LYS A 123 0.18 10.49 -20.69
CA LYS A 123 0.34 11.90 -21.08
C LYS A 123 1.46 12.10 -22.09
N GLU A 124 2.61 11.45 -21.88
CA GLU A 124 3.74 11.52 -22.82
C GLU A 124 3.35 10.91 -24.16
N ARG A 125 2.74 9.71 -24.14
CA ARG A 125 2.22 9.04 -25.33
C ARG A 125 1.27 9.96 -26.11
N ASP A 126 0.28 10.54 -25.43
CA ASP A 126 -0.74 11.39 -26.05
C ASP A 126 -0.15 12.69 -26.60
N HIS A 127 0.84 13.27 -25.90
CA HIS A 127 1.62 14.40 -26.40
C HIS A 127 2.34 14.05 -27.71
N GLN A 128 3.03 12.91 -27.76
CA GLN A 128 3.70 12.42 -28.98
C GLN A 128 2.69 12.15 -30.12
N TYR A 129 1.52 11.58 -29.84
CA TYR A 129 0.45 11.43 -30.84
C TYR A 129 -0.04 12.78 -31.38
N SER A 130 -0.20 13.77 -30.50
CA SER A 130 -0.64 15.12 -30.86
C SER A 130 0.38 15.82 -31.77
N GLU A 131 1.66 15.81 -31.40
CA GLU A 131 2.71 16.41 -32.23
C GLU A 131 2.87 15.69 -33.57
N LEU A 132 2.72 14.35 -33.61
CA LEU A 132 2.70 13.61 -34.88
C LEU A 132 1.54 14.05 -35.79
N ARG A 133 0.32 14.18 -35.24
CA ARG A 133 -0.86 14.64 -36.01
C ARG A 133 -0.66 16.05 -36.55
N LYS A 134 -0.12 16.94 -35.73
CA LYS A 134 0.20 18.32 -36.10
C LYS A 134 1.26 18.37 -37.20
N GLN A 135 2.32 17.60 -37.08
CA GLN A 135 3.39 17.57 -38.07
C GLN A 135 2.94 16.94 -39.39
N LYS A 136 2.10 15.90 -39.33
CA LYS A 136 1.40 15.36 -40.51
C LYS A 136 0.51 16.42 -41.17
N GLY A 137 -0.28 17.15 -40.38
CA GLY A 137 -1.15 18.21 -40.88
C GLY A 137 -0.36 19.29 -41.63
N LYS A 138 0.77 19.74 -41.07
CA LYS A 138 1.69 20.67 -41.76
C LYS A 138 2.21 20.09 -43.08
N TYR A 139 2.64 18.82 -43.07
CA TYR A 139 3.14 18.16 -44.27
C TYR A 139 2.05 18.07 -45.36
N ASP A 140 0.84 17.63 -44.99
CA ASP A 140 -0.30 17.53 -45.90
C ASP A 140 -0.67 18.91 -46.50
N SER A 141 -0.71 19.97 -45.68
CA SER A 141 -0.96 21.34 -46.16
C SER A 141 0.09 21.81 -47.15
N VAL A 142 1.37 21.59 -46.88
CA VAL A 142 2.43 22.01 -47.81
C VAL A 142 2.40 21.18 -49.10
N CYS A 143 2.03 19.89 -49.04
CA CYS A 143 1.78 19.09 -50.25
C CYS A 143 0.63 19.66 -51.09
N GLN A 144 -0.47 20.08 -50.48
CA GLN A 144 -1.58 20.74 -51.18
C GLN A 144 -1.15 22.06 -51.83
N GLU A 145 -0.30 22.85 -51.15
CA GLU A 145 0.24 24.09 -51.70
C GLU A 145 1.18 23.86 -52.89
N VAL A 146 2.06 22.85 -52.83
CA VAL A 146 2.91 22.45 -53.96
C VAL A 146 2.05 22.08 -55.18
N GLU A 147 1.00 21.27 -54.98
CA GLU A 147 0.08 20.89 -56.06
C GLU A 147 -0.69 22.08 -56.63
N SER A 148 -1.12 23.03 -55.77
CA SER A 148 -1.74 24.28 -56.20
C SER A 148 -0.79 25.14 -57.04
N ARG A 149 0.49 25.25 -56.64
CA ARG A 149 1.52 25.97 -57.39
C ARG A 149 1.84 25.28 -58.72
N ARG A 150 1.87 23.94 -58.76
CA ARG A 150 2.06 23.15 -59.99
C ARG A 150 1.01 23.48 -61.04
N LYS A 151 -0.27 23.45 -60.67
CA LYS A 151 -1.39 23.81 -61.54
C LYS A 151 -1.28 25.24 -62.08
N LYS A 152 -0.78 26.19 -61.29
CA LYS A 152 -0.54 27.58 -61.72
C LYS A 152 0.61 27.70 -62.72
N VAL A 153 1.66 26.88 -62.59
CA VAL A 153 2.74 26.80 -63.58
C VAL A 153 2.21 26.23 -64.90
N ASP A 154 1.44 25.15 -64.83
CA ASP A 154 0.85 24.48 -66.01
C ASP A 154 -0.08 25.42 -66.80
N GLY A 155 -0.77 26.34 -66.12
CA GLY A 155 -1.66 27.34 -66.73
C GLY A 155 -1.05 28.71 -67.07
N ALA A 156 0.26 28.94 -66.84
CA ALA A 156 0.87 30.26 -67.03
C ALA A 156 1.45 30.47 -68.45
N PHE A 157 1.22 31.65 -69.04
CA PHE A 157 1.73 32.06 -70.36
C PHE A 157 2.83 33.14 -70.28
N ASP A 158 3.72 33.13 -71.28
CA ASP A 158 4.84 34.03 -71.57
C ASP A 158 5.43 34.83 -70.37
N HIS A 159 4.91 36.01 -70.07
CA HIS A 159 5.50 36.91 -69.07
C HIS A 159 5.37 36.44 -67.60
N GLY A 160 4.39 35.59 -67.27
CA GLY A 160 4.16 35.11 -65.89
C GLY A 160 4.86 33.80 -65.54
N LYS A 161 5.33 33.07 -66.55
CA LYS A 161 5.78 31.67 -66.44
C LYS A 161 7.02 31.50 -65.55
N GLY A 162 8.01 32.39 -65.70
CA GLY A 162 9.23 32.37 -64.87
C GLY A 162 8.94 32.61 -63.39
N LYS A 163 8.07 33.58 -63.08
CA LYS A 163 7.65 33.88 -61.70
C LYS A 163 6.86 32.73 -61.07
N ALA A 164 5.96 32.11 -61.83
CA ALA A 164 5.20 30.94 -61.38
C ALA A 164 6.12 29.74 -61.08
N ARG A 165 7.12 29.50 -61.94
CA ARG A 165 8.12 28.42 -61.76
C ARG A 165 8.97 28.63 -60.52
N ASN A 166 9.49 29.82 -60.28
CA ASN A 166 10.29 30.13 -59.08
C ASN A 166 9.47 29.92 -57.79
N ALA A 167 8.20 30.33 -57.79
CA ALA A 167 7.32 30.13 -56.64
C ALA A 167 7.01 28.64 -56.38
N PHE A 168 6.93 27.81 -57.43
CA PHE A 168 6.78 26.37 -57.29
C PHE A 168 8.05 25.70 -56.74
N GLU A 169 9.23 26.05 -57.27
CA GLU A 169 10.52 25.52 -56.80
C GLU A 169 10.76 25.87 -55.32
N GLN A 170 10.44 27.11 -54.92
CA GLN A 170 10.52 27.53 -53.52
C GLN A 170 9.58 26.72 -52.62
N GLN A 171 8.34 26.46 -53.07
CA GLN A 171 7.40 25.63 -52.33
C GLN A 171 7.85 24.16 -52.21
N GLN A 172 8.54 23.62 -53.22
CA GLN A 172 9.10 22.26 -53.15
C GLN A 172 10.25 22.14 -52.15
N VAL A 173 11.03 23.22 -51.94
CA VAL A 173 12.07 23.26 -50.90
C VAL A 173 11.41 23.23 -49.52
N GLU A 174 10.37 24.04 -49.31
CA GLU A 174 9.62 24.06 -48.05
C GLU A 174 8.99 22.70 -47.73
N MET A 175 8.38 22.05 -48.73
CA MET A 175 7.84 20.69 -48.56
C MET A 175 8.90 19.68 -48.11
N ARG A 176 10.11 19.75 -48.70
CA ARG A 176 11.23 18.88 -48.33
C ARG A 176 11.67 19.12 -46.89
N ASN A 177 11.73 20.38 -46.45
CA ASN A 177 12.08 20.72 -45.06
C ASN A 177 11.04 20.17 -44.08
N VAL A 178 9.75 20.35 -44.34
CA VAL A 178 8.68 19.83 -43.49
C VAL A 178 8.66 18.30 -43.48
N LYS A 179 8.95 17.66 -44.62
CA LYS A 179 9.08 16.19 -44.71
C LYS A 179 10.19 15.65 -43.82
N VAL A 180 11.37 16.28 -43.82
CA VAL A 180 12.51 15.88 -42.98
C VAL A 180 12.15 16.00 -41.49
N CYS A 181 11.35 17.00 -41.10
CA CYS A 181 10.88 17.13 -39.72
C CYS A 181 9.77 16.12 -39.36
N TYR A 182 8.92 15.73 -40.32
CA TYR A 182 7.85 14.75 -40.12
C TYR A 182 8.35 13.30 -40.02
N MET A 183 9.25 12.87 -40.90
CA MET A 183 9.67 11.46 -41.01
C MET A 183 10.17 10.84 -39.69
N PRO A 184 11.03 11.49 -38.88
CA PRO A 184 11.50 10.96 -37.60
C PRO A 184 10.37 10.66 -36.61
N THR A 185 9.34 11.52 -36.56
CA THR A 185 8.17 11.35 -35.69
C THR A 185 7.33 10.13 -36.06
N CYS A 186 7.46 9.66 -37.31
CA CYS A 186 6.77 8.47 -37.81
C CYS A 186 7.60 7.19 -37.58
N THR A 187 8.93 7.26 -37.66
CA THR A 187 9.84 6.11 -37.49
C THR A 187 10.12 5.73 -36.05
N LEU A 188 10.01 6.64 -35.08
CA LEU A 188 10.16 6.34 -33.64
C LEU A 188 9.05 5.43 -33.05
N ARG A 189 8.23 4.82 -33.91
CA ARG A 189 7.07 3.99 -33.58
C ARG A 189 7.04 2.62 -34.24
N CYS A 190 7.97 2.33 -35.15
CA CYS A 190 8.14 0.99 -35.70
C CYS A 190 9.18 0.21 -34.90
#